data_AF-A0A3D3I809-F1
#
_entry.id   AF-A0A3D3I809-F1
#
_cell.length_a   1.000
_cell.length_b   1.000
_cell.length_c   1.000
_cell.angle_alpha   90.00
_cell.angle_beta   90.00
_cell.angle_gamma   90.00
#
_symmetry.space_group_name_H-M   'P 1'
#
loop_
_entity.id
_entity.type
_entity.pdbx_description
1 polymer ?
#
loop_
_entity_poly.entity_id
_entity_poly.type
_entity_poly.pdbx_seq_one_letter_code
_entity_poly.pdbx_strand_id
1 'polypeptide(L)'
;MQESFLHYIWQFQYFDKKDLKISSGEKLEIFFPGTHNDDAGPDFSNAKIKLDQIDWIGSVEIHAQSSSWYEHHHDADASYENVVLHVVWNEDKEVLRADGTAIPTLVLNNRVDKALIGRYQNLVENSSIIPCEKIFPSVTDLVKIGMLDKALMQRLENKAEKIHQLLAATGNDWEEVTYQLLARNFGFKINYDPFFQLANAVRRKILLKHTDNLTHIESLLFGQAGFLDYGIKDEYFKTLQREYKVLSAKYQLENQ
;
A
#
# COMPACT_ATOMS: atom_id res chain seq x y z
N MET A 1 16.23 -14.97 -14.95
CA MET A 1 15.75 -14.79 -13.57
C MET A 1 14.73 -13.67 -13.62
N GLN A 2 13.62 -13.75 -12.87
CA GLN A 2 12.69 -12.61 -12.80
C GLN A 2 13.21 -11.58 -11.78
N GLU A 3 13.14 -10.29 -12.10
CA GLU A 3 13.64 -9.21 -11.23
C GLU A 3 12.83 -9.11 -9.94
N SER A 4 11.53 -9.38 -9.97
CA SER A 4 10.69 -9.47 -8.78
C SER A 4 11.22 -10.45 -7.72
N PHE A 5 11.90 -11.54 -8.15
CA PHE A 5 12.56 -12.44 -7.22
C PHE A 5 13.83 -11.83 -6.61
N LEU A 6 14.58 -11.08 -7.41
CA LEU A 6 15.78 -10.40 -6.94
C LEU A 6 15.44 -9.27 -5.97
N HIS A 7 14.36 -8.52 -6.23
CA HIS A 7 13.78 -7.56 -5.29
C HIS A 7 13.43 -8.22 -3.97
N TYR A 8 12.75 -9.37 -4.01
CA TYR A 8 12.43 -10.15 -2.80
C TYR A 8 13.68 -10.62 -2.05
N ILE A 9 14.67 -11.19 -2.75
CA ILE A 9 15.93 -11.64 -2.14
C ILE A 9 16.67 -10.46 -1.50
N TRP A 10 16.71 -9.31 -2.18
CA TRP A 10 17.36 -8.12 -1.68
C TRP A 10 16.64 -7.54 -0.48
N GLN A 11 15.33 -7.28 -0.57
CA GLN A 11 14.53 -6.67 0.48
C GLN A 11 14.65 -7.44 1.82
N PHE A 12 14.59 -8.78 1.76
CA PHE A 12 14.68 -9.64 2.94
C PHE A 12 16.08 -10.20 3.21
N GLN A 13 17.06 -9.83 2.37
CA GLN A 13 18.46 -10.24 2.50
C GLN A 13 18.65 -11.77 2.53
N TYR A 14 17.91 -12.51 1.70
CA TYR A 14 17.94 -13.98 1.60
C TYR A 14 19.07 -14.52 0.71
N PHE A 15 20.30 -14.17 1.06
CA PHE A 15 21.51 -14.66 0.40
C PHE A 15 22.67 -14.76 1.40
N ASP A 16 23.72 -15.48 1.03
CA ASP A 16 24.91 -15.62 1.85
C ASP A 16 25.71 -14.30 1.90
N LYS A 17 25.72 -13.71 3.09
CA LYS A 17 26.43 -12.46 3.42
C LYS A 17 27.84 -12.71 3.94
N LYS A 18 28.29 -13.96 4.06
CA LYS A 18 29.66 -14.27 4.44
C LYS A 18 30.62 -13.76 3.36
N ASP A 19 31.65 -13.04 3.79
CA ASP A 19 32.69 -12.46 2.93
C ASP A 19 32.08 -11.76 1.71
N LEU A 20 31.06 -10.93 1.95
CA LEU A 20 30.31 -10.22 0.92
C LEU A 20 31.22 -9.18 0.25
N LYS A 21 31.27 -9.24 -1.08
CA LYS A 21 32.12 -8.40 -1.93
C LYS A 21 31.36 -8.05 -3.20
N ILE A 22 31.66 -6.87 -3.75
CA ILE A 22 31.27 -6.51 -5.11
C ILE A 22 32.18 -7.20 -6.13
N SER A 23 31.82 -7.13 -7.41
CA SER A 23 32.52 -7.79 -8.51
C SER A 23 33.98 -7.38 -8.65
N SER A 24 34.29 -6.10 -8.37
CA SER A 24 35.65 -5.55 -8.35
C SER A 24 36.48 -5.97 -7.12
N GLY A 25 35.86 -6.61 -6.12
CA GLY A 25 36.54 -7.27 -5.01
C GLY A 25 36.54 -6.51 -3.68
N GLU A 26 36.07 -5.25 -3.65
CA GLU A 26 35.88 -4.48 -2.43
C GLU A 26 34.87 -5.15 -1.50
N LYS A 27 35.11 -5.05 -0.20
CA LYS A 27 34.22 -5.61 0.83
C LYS A 27 32.93 -4.79 0.88
N LEU A 28 31.79 -5.47 0.83
CA LEU A 28 30.47 -4.85 0.94
C LEU A 28 29.83 -5.21 2.29
N GLU A 29 29.39 -4.20 3.03
CA GLU A 29 28.52 -4.35 4.20
C GLU A 29 27.20 -3.61 3.95
N ILE A 30 26.07 -4.25 4.27
CA ILE A 30 24.74 -3.69 4.05
C ILE A 30 24.13 -3.40 5.42
N PHE A 31 24.00 -2.11 5.77
CA PHE A 31 23.36 -1.68 7.01
C PHE A 31 21.84 -1.55 6.84
N PHE A 32 21.41 -1.08 5.66
CA PHE A 32 20.00 -0.97 5.30
C PHE A 32 19.84 -1.18 3.79
N PRO A 33 19.01 -2.14 3.33
CA PRO A 33 18.84 -2.42 1.91
C PRO A 33 18.14 -1.30 1.13
N GLY A 34 17.52 -0.35 1.84
CA GLY A 34 16.69 0.69 1.26
C GLY A 34 15.20 0.40 1.42
N THR A 35 14.39 1.38 1.04
CA THR A 35 12.92 1.26 0.96
C THR A 35 12.55 0.97 -0.48
N HIS A 36 11.80 -0.11 -0.71
CA HIS A 36 11.31 -0.48 -2.04
C HIS A 36 10.50 0.68 -2.64
N ASN A 37 10.77 0.98 -3.91
CA ASN A 37 10.09 1.99 -4.68
C ASN A 37 9.10 1.30 -5.64
N ASP A 38 7.81 1.57 -5.47
CA ASP A 38 6.77 1.03 -6.35
C ASP A 38 6.44 2.02 -7.51
N ASP A 39 7.10 3.19 -7.53
CA ASP A 39 6.96 4.24 -8.52
C ASP A 39 8.17 4.28 -9.48
N ALA A 40 8.26 5.31 -10.34
CA ALA A 40 9.38 5.48 -11.26
C ALA A 40 10.72 5.76 -10.55
N GLY A 41 11.83 5.43 -11.21
CA GLY A 41 13.18 5.59 -10.72
C GLY A 41 13.77 4.29 -10.18
N PRO A 42 14.86 4.35 -9.40
CA PRO A 42 15.53 3.15 -8.93
C PRO A 42 14.69 2.28 -7.99
N ASP A 43 14.94 0.97 -8.01
CA ASP A 43 14.14 -0.04 -7.28
C ASP A 43 14.08 0.17 -5.76
N PHE A 44 15.18 0.62 -5.14
CA PHE A 44 15.23 0.90 -3.70
C PHE A 44 15.88 2.26 -3.44
N SER A 45 15.27 3.04 -2.56
CA SER A 45 15.77 4.35 -2.14
C SER A 45 16.41 4.31 -0.74
N ASN A 46 17.33 5.23 -0.48
CA ASN A 46 17.94 5.45 0.84
C ASN A 46 18.65 4.23 1.45
N ALA A 47 19.19 3.36 0.61
CA ALA A 47 20.05 2.27 1.06
C ALA A 47 21.28 2.84 1.77
N LYS A 48 21.76 2.10 2.78
CA LYS A 48 22.97 2.43 3.54
C LYS A 48 23.92 1.24 3.48
N ILE A 49 25.02 1.43 2.77
CA ILE A 49 26.02 0.38 2.55
C ILE A 49 27.41 0.93 2.87
N LYS A 50 28.37 0.03 3.04
CA LYS A 50 29.77 0.37 3.17
C LYS A 50 30.59 -0.46 2.21
N LEU A 51 31.40 0.24 1.41
CA LEU A 51 32.37 -0.32 0.49
C LEU A 51 33.76 -0.07 1.08
N ASP A 52 34.41 -1.15 1.52
CA ASP A 52 35.63 -1.13 2.33
C ASP A 52 35.54 -0.22 3.56
N GLN A 53 36.07 1.00 3.46
CA GLN A 53 36.08 2.00 4.55
C GLN A 53 35.12 3.18 4.33
N ILE A 54 34.43 3.23 3.19
CA ILE A 54 33.59 4.36 2.79
C ILE A 54 32.12 3.99 2.96
N ASP A 55 31.41 4.80 3.73
CA ASP A 55 29.95 4.68 3.89
C ASP A 55 29.24 5.43 2.76
N TRP A 56 28.22 4.78 2.17
CA TRP A 56 27.42 5.30 1.08
C TRP A 56 25.95 5.34 1.46
N ILE A 57 25.26 6.39 1.04
CA ILE A 57 23.81 6.53 1.12
C ILE A 57 23.30 6.88 -0.27
N GLY A 58 22.38 6.09 -0.80
CA GLY A 58 21.82 6.32 -2.13
C GLY A 58 20.81 5.26 -2.52
N SER A 59 20.62 5.07 -3.82
CA SER A 59 19.68 4.10 -4.36
C SER A 59 20.34 2.78 -4.72
N VAL A 60 19.56 1.71 -4.80
CA VAL A 60 19.98 0.40 -5.32
C VAL A 60 19.09 0.08 -6.50
N GLU A 61 19.73 -0.37 -7.58
CA GLU A 61 19.05 -0.83 -8.79
C GLU A 61 19.28 -2.32 -8.97
N ILE A 62 18.27 -3.06 -9.45
CA ILE A 62 18.31 -4.51 -9.54
C ILE A 62 17.94 -5.00 -10.93
N HIS A 63 18.83 -5.77 -11.55
CA HIS A 63 18.57 -6.37 -12.86
C HIS A 63 18.91 -7.85 -12.92
N ALA A 64 18.27 -8.60 -13.81
CA ALA A 64 18.67 -9.97 -14.08
C ALA A 64 20.08 -10.05 -14.72
N GLN A 65 20.38 -9.13 -15.63
CA GLN A 65 21.68 -8.97 -16.29
C GLN A 65 22.17 -7.55 -16.09
N SER A 66 23.47 -7.35 -15.89
CA SER A 66 24.03 -5.99 -15.78
C SER A 66 23.82 -5.15 -17.04
N SER A 67 23.83 -5.77 -18.22
CA SER A 67 23.61 -5.10 -19.51
C SER A 67 22.24 -4.43 -19.64
N SER A 68 21.23 -4.92 -18.91
CA SER A 68 19.88 -4.35 -18.90
C SER A 68 19.83 -2.90 -18.41
N TRP A 69 20.85 -2.44 -17.68
CA TRP A 69 21.05 -1.02 -17.37
C TRP A 69 20.94 -0.12 -18.62
N TYR A 70 21.59 -0.53 -19.70
CA TYR A 70 21.61 0.21 -20.96
C TYR A 70 20.36 -0.07 -21.81
N GLU A 71 19.79 -1.27 -21.72
CA GLU A 71 18.54 -1.62 -22.43
C GLU A 71 17.36 -0.77 -21.94
N HIS A 72 17.34 -0.49 -20.63
CA HIS A 72 16.37 0.40 -20.00
C HIS A 72 16.74 1.88 -20.05
N HIS A 73 17.87 2.22 -20.69
CA HIS A 73 18.35 3.59 -20.88
C HIS A 73 18.59 4.36 -19.56
N HIS A 74 18.93 3.64 -18.48
CA HIS A 74 19.26 4.25 -17.18
C HIS A 74 20.56 5.07 -17.22
N ASP A 75 21.44 4.78 -18.17
CA ASP A 75 22.63 5.57 -18.45
C ASP A 75 22.33 7.01 -18.92
N ALA A 76 21.13 7.23 -19.50
CA ALA A 76 20.68 8.53 -19.99
C ALA A 76 19.67 9.21 -19.05
N ASP A 77 19.34 8.61 -17.91
CA ASP A 77 18.34 9.11 -16.97
C ASP A 77 18.98 9.58 -15.65
N ALA A 78 18.90 10.88 -15.39
CA ALA A 78 19.48 11.51 -14.21
C ALA A 78 18.95 10.96 -12.88
N SER A 79 17.76 10.34 -12.87
CA SER A 79 17.19 9.72 -11.66
C SER A 79 18.02 8.52 -11.15
N TYR A 80 18.85 7.94 -12.02
CA TYR A 80 19.70 6.79 -11.71
C TYR A 80 21.14 7.17 -11.32
N GLU A 81 21.51 8.45 -11.37
CA GLU A 81 22.87 8.91 -11.00
C GLU A 81 23.21 8.61 -9.52
N ASN A 82 22.21 8.58 -8.65
CA ASN A 82 22.35 8.27 -7.21
C ASN A 82 22.35 6.75 -6.91
N VAL A 83 22.40 5.87 -7.91
CA VAL A 83 22.52 4.43 -7.66
C VAL A 83 23.91 4.14 -7.08
N VAL A 84 23.99 3.74 -5.82
CA VAL A 84 25.27 3.44 -5.13
C VAL A 84 25.66 1.97 -5.23
N LEU A 85 24.73 1.11 -5.64
CA LEU A 85 24.96 -0.32 -5.84
C LEU A 85 24.01 -0.85 -6.91
N HIS A 86 24.55 -1.59 -7.88
CA HIS A 86 23.80 -2.36 -8.85
C HIS A 86 23.80 -3.83 -8.40
N VAL A 87 22.63 -4.39 -8.09
CA VAL A 87 22.50 -5.79 -7.69
C VAL A 87 22.03 -6.60 -8.88
N VAL A 88 22.79 -7.61 -9.27
CA VAL A 88 22.48 -8.41 -10.46
C VAL A 88 22.47 -9.90 -10.17
N TRP A 89 21.68 -10.64 -10.95
CA TRP A 89 21.83 -12.09 -10.95
C TRP A 89 23.14 -12.51 -11.61
N ASN A 90 23.41 -11.99 -12.81
CA ASN A 90 24.63 -12.20 -13.57
C ASN A 90 25.21 -10.85 -14.02
N GLU A 91 26.53 -10.74 -13.96
CA GLU A 91 27.25 -9.61 -14.52
C GLU A 91 27.87 -10.02 -15.86
N ASP A 92 27.25 -9.56 -16.94
CA ASP A 92 27.64 -9.80 -18.32
C ASP A 92 28.35 -8.60 -18.97
N LYS A 93 28.28 -7.42 -18.34
CA LYS A 93 28.86 -6.17 -18.82
C LYS A 93 29.12 -5.21 -17.67
N GLU A 94 30.26 -4.52 -17.70
CA GLU A 94 30.54 -3.44 -16.75
C GLU A 94 29.60 -2.24 -16.99
N VAL A 95 29.00 -1.74 -15.90
CA VAL A 95 28.09 -0.60 -15.92
C VAL A 95 28.81 0.64 -15.41
N LEU A 96 28.75 1.72 -16.20
CA LEU A 96 29.41 2.98 -15.90
C LEU A 96 28.37 4.08 -15.63
N ARG A 97 28.71 5.00 -14.73
CA ARG A 97 28.01 6.27 -14.55
C ARG A 97 28.30 7.22 -15.72
N ALA A 98 27.55 8.32 -15.77
CA ALA A 98 27.78 9.40 -16.73
C ALA A 98 29.20 10.00 -16.68
N ASP A 99 29.85 9.97 -15.51
CA ASP A 99 31.24 10.43 -15.33
C ASP A 99 32.30 9.38 -15.72
N GLY A 100 31.88 8.19 -16.18
CA GLY A 100 32.75 7.09 -16.58
C GLY A 100 33.24 6.19 -15.44
N THR A 101 32.86 6.47 -14.19
CA THR A 101 33.19 5.58 -13.07
C THR A 101 32.28 4.35 -13.07
N ALA A 102 32.83 3.19 -12.66
CA ALA A 102 32.05 1.97 -12.57
C ALA A 102 31.05 2.05 -11.41
N ILE A 103 29.82 1.60 -11.64
CA ILE A 103 28.84 1.41 -10.57
C ILE A 103 29.24 0.14 -9.80
N PRO A 104 29.38 0.19 -8.47
CA PRO A 104 29.63 -1.00 -7.66
C PRO A 104 28.57 -2.08 -7.91
N THR A 105 28.97 -3.29 -8.30
CA THR A 105 28.03 -4.36 -8.68
C THR A 105 28.10 -5.56 -7.73
N LEU A 106 26.96 -5.96 -7.17
CA LEU A 106 26.84 -7.18 -6.38
C LEU A 106 26.19 -8.30 -7.21
N VAL A 107 26.89 -9.43 -7.37
CA VAL A 107 26.37 -10.61 -8.09
C VAL A 107 25.77 -11.64 -7.11
N LEU A 108 24.50 -12.01 -7.33
CA LEU A 108 23.75 -12.89 -6.42
C LEU A 108 23.71 -14.38 -6.81
N ASN A 109 23.99 -14.75 -8.08
CA ASN A 109 23.76 -16.12 -8.57
C ASN A 109 24.40 -17.24 -7.72
N ASN A 110 25.57 -16.97 -7.12
CA ASN A 110 26.34 -17.92 -6.33
C ASN A 110 26.14 -17.75 -4.81
N ARG A 111 25.27 -16.82 -4.40
CA ARG A 111 25.00 -16.51 -2.99
C ARG A 111 23.59 -16.89 -2.54
N VAL A 112 22.71 -17.27 -3.46
CA VAL A 112 21.34 -17.68 -3.14
C VAL A 112 21.24 -19.21 -3.08
N ASP A 113 20.62 -19.72 -2.02
CA ASP A 113 20.34 -21.15 -1.87
C ASP A 113 19.45 -21.66 -3.01
N LYS A 114 19.92 -22.69 -3.73
CA LYS A 114 19.17 -23.32 -4.82
C LYS A 114 17.80 -23.84 -4.36
N ALA A 115 17.67 -24.27 -3.11
CA ALA A 115 16.39 -24.70 -2.55
C ALA A 115 15.40 -23.52 -2.44
N LEU A 116 15.88 -22.30 -2.16
CA LEU A 116 15.05 -21.10 -2.15
C LEU A 116 14.56 -20.75 -3.56
N ILE A 117 15.43 -20.81 -4.56
CA ILE A 117 15.09 -20.57 -5.97
C ILE A 117 13.98 -21.55 -6.41
N GLY A 118 14.18 -22.85 -6.14
CA GLY A 118 13.19 -23.87 -6.48
C GLY A 118 11.85 -23.68 -5.76
N ARG A 119 11.85 -23.28 -4.48
CA ARG A 119 10.62 -22.94 -3.75
C ARG A 119 9.88 -21.75 -4.35
N TYR A 120 10.60 -20.70 -4.74
CA TYR A 120 10.01 -19.52 -5.37
C TYR A 120 9.39 -19.86 -6.73
N GLN A 121 10.12 -20.56 -7.60
CA GLN A 121 9.61 -21.01 -8.89
C GLN A 121 8.35 -21.85 -8.73
N ASN A 122 8.38 -22.83 -7.83
CA ASN A 122 7.20 -23.65 -7.50
C ASN A 122 6.02 -22.83 -6.96
N LEU A 123 6.24 -21.66 -6.36
CA LEU A 123 5.18 -20.79 -5.84
C LEU A 123 4.57 -19.94 -6.96
N VAL A 124 5.41 -19.34 -7.80
CA VAL A 124 4.98 -18.44 -8.89
C VAL A 124 4.36 -19.20 -10.06
N GLU A 125 4.89 -20.38 -10.38
CA GLU A 125 4.35 -21.24 -11.43
C GLU A 125 3.14 -22.07 -10.94
N ASN A 126 2.78 -21.96 -9.65
CA ASN A 126 1.65 -22.68 -9.11
C ASN A 126 0.33 -22.10 -9.63
N SER A 127 -0.44 -22.93 -10.34
CA SER A 127 -1.78 -22.58 -10.82
C SER A 127 -2.88 -22.74 -9.77
N SER A 128 -2.57 -23.26 -8.57
CA SER A 128 -3.52 -23.34 -7.45
C SER A 128 -3.99 -21.94 -7.03
N ILE A 129 -5.27 -21.84 -6.66
CA ILE A 129 -5.87 -20.59 -6.12
C ILE A 129 -5.11 -20.11 -4.88
N ILE A 130 -4.64 -21.04 -4.05
CA ILE A 130 -3.78 -20.76 -2.91
C ILE A 130 -2.44 -21.51 -3.12
N PRO A 131 -1.37 -20.81 -3.52
CA PRO A 131 -0.10 -21.44 -3.87
C PRO A 131 0.53 -22.31 -2.76
N CYS A 132 0.24 -22.00 -1.48
CA CYS A 132 0.75 -22.75 -0.33
C CYS A 132 -0.20 -23.84 0.20
N GLU A 133 -1.34 -24.11 -0.45
CA GLU A 133 -2.38 -25.02 0.06
C GLU A 133 -1.86 -26.42 0.41
N LYS A 134 -0.92 -26.94 -0.38
CA LYS A 134 -0.36 -28.29 -0.22
C LYS A 134 0.56 -28.40 1.00
N ILE A 135 1.11 -27.28 1.46
CA ILE A 135 1.99 -27.22 2.64
C ILE A 135 1.15 -27.05 3.91
N PHE A 136 -0.05 -26.49 3.82
CA PHE A 136 -0.90 -26.19 4.97
C PHE A 136 -1.17 -27.41 5.90
N PRO A 137 -1.38 -28.65 5.40
CA PRO A 137 -1.52 -29.82 6.25
C PRO A 137 -0.28 -30.14 7.10
N SER A 138 0.92 -29.75 6.66
CA SER A 138 2.17 -29.98 7.40
C SER A 138 2.38 -29.01 8.58
N VAL A 139 1.60 -27.94 8.64
CA VAL A 139 1.65 -26.97 9.74
C VAL A 139 0.90 -27.54 10.95
N THR A 140 1.54 -27.51 12.12
CA THR A 140 0.91 -27.99 13.37
C THR A 140 -0.31 -27.16 13.74
N ASP A 141 -1.29 -27.80 14.41
CA ASP A 141 -2.51 -27.09 14.82
C ASP A 141 -2.24 -25.99 15.85
N LEU A 142 -1.22 -26.16 16.70
CA LEU A 142 -0.77 -25.10 17.61
C LEU A 142 -0.35 -23.83 16.86
N VAL A 143 0.42 -23.98 15.77
CA VAL A 143 0.84 -22.84 14.93
C VAL A 143 -0.36 -22.21 14.22
N LYS A 144 -1.29 -23.02 13.71
CA LYS A 144 -2.51 -22.52 13.06
C LYS A 144 -3.37 -21.69 14.03
N ILE A 145 -3.62 -22.22 15.22
CA ILE A 145 -4.41 -21.52 16.26
C ILE A 145 -3.72 -20.23 16.67
N GLY A 146 -2.41 -20.26 16.98
CA GLY A 146 -1.67 -19.06 17.35
C GLY A 146 -1.64 -17.99 16.26
N MET A 147 -1.55 -18.41 14.99
CA MET A 147 -1.64 -17.48 13.85
C MET A 147 -3.03 -16.86 13.71
N LEU A 148 -4.09 -17.65 13.87
CA LEU A 148 -5.47 -17.17 13.83
C LEU A 148 -5.79 -16.21 14.98
N ASP A 149 -5.34 -16.51 16.20
CA ASP A 149 -5.49 -15.64 17.36
C ASP A 149 -4.78 -14.30 17.15
N LYS A 150 -3.53 -14.35 16.67
CA LYS A 150 -2.78 -13.13 16.33
C LYS A 150 -3.49 -12.32 15.24
N ALA A 151 -3.97 -12.97 14.19
CA ALA A 151 -4.69 -12.30 13.11
C ALA A 151 -6.01 -11.69 13.59
N LEU A 152 -6.74 -12.38 14.47
CA LEU A 152 -7.96 -11.89 15.09
C LEU A 152 -7.69 -10.65 15.95
N MET A 153 -6.67 -10.70 16.80
CA MET A 153 -6.29 -9.58 17.66
C MET A 153 -5.87 -8.37 16.82
N GLN A 154 -4.99 -8.55 15.84
CA GLN A 154 -4.57 -7.47 14.93
C GLN A 154 -5.79 -6.86 14.20
N ARG A 155 -6.74 -7.69 13.77
CA ARG A 155 -7.97 -7.20 13.11
C ARG A 155 -8.83 -6.40 14.09
N LEU A 156 -8.93 -6.82 15.35
CA LEU A 156 -9.66 -6.11 16.38
C LEU A 156 -9.01 -4.76 16.69
N GLU A 157 -7.69 -4.73 16.87
CA GLU A 157 -6.90 -3.51 17.09
C GLU A 157 -7.08 -2.53 15.93
N ASN A 158 -6.92 -2.98 14.69
CA ASN A 158 -7.09 -2.13 13.51
C ASN A 158 -8.52 -1.57 13.40
N LYS A 159 -9.54 -2.30 13.88
CA LYS A 159 -10.92 -1.79 13.94
C LYS A 159 -11.11 -0.79 15.06
N ALA A 160 -10.59 -1.10 16.26
CA ALA A 160 -10.68 -0.23 17.42
C ALA A 160 -9.98 1.11 17.16
N GLU A 161 -8.79 1.08 16.57
CA GLU A 161 -8.02 2.28 16.21
C GLU A 161 -8.83 3.22 15.30
N LYS A 162 -9.49 2.69 14.27
CA LYS A 162 -10.36 3.49 13.39
C LYS A 162 -11.53 4.13 14.15
N ILE A 163 -12.09 3.43 15.13
CA ILE A 163 -13.18 3.96 15.97
C ILE A 163 -12.64 5.06 16.90
N HIS A 164 -11.46 4.86 17.51
CA HIS A 164 -10.83 5.85 18.37
C HIS A 164 -10.46 7.13 17.62
N GLN A 165 -9.94 7.01 16.40
CA GLN A 165 -9.67 8.15 15.53
C GLN A 165 -10.96 8.92 15.20
N LEU A 166 -12.05 8.20 14.88
CA LEU A 166 -13.33 8.83 14.61
C LEU A 166 -13.91 9.52 15.85
N LEU A 167 -13.82 8.87 17.01
CA LEU A 167 -14.26 9.43 18.29
C LEU A 167 -13.50 10.72 18.62
N ALA A 168 -12.18 10.75 18.41
CA ALA A 168 -11.39 11.96 18.58
C ALA A 168 -11.84 13.06 17.62
N ALA A 169 -12.07 12.73 16.35
CA ALA A 169 -12.52 13.67 15.32
C ALA A 169 -13.93 14.24 15.59
N THR A 170 -14.82 13.49 16.25
CA THR A 170 -16.17 13.96 16.62
C THR A 170 -16.23 14.67 17.97
N GLY A 171 -15.09 14.86 18.65
CA GLY A 171 -15.04 15.50 19.97
C GLY A 171 -15.58 14.61 21.09
N ASN A 172 -15.33 13.30 21.00
CA ASN A 172 -15.79 12.25 21.92
C ASN A 172 -17.31 12.01 21.94
N ASP A 173 -17.99 12.23 20.80
CA ASP A 173 -19.43 11.97 20.64
C ASP A 173 -19.64 10.53 20.14
N TRP A 174 -19.97 9.62 21.07
CA TRP A 174 -20.16 8.20 20.79
C TRP A 174 -21.40 7.93 19.93
N GLU A 175 -22.45 8.73 20.09
CA GLU A 175 -23.67 8.59 19.32
C GLU A 175 -23.50 9.04 17.87
N GLU A 176 -22.72 10.08 17.61
CA GLU A 176 -22.31 10.48 16.25
C GLU A 176 -21.47 9.39 15.58
N VAL A 177 -20.45 8.89 16.28
CA VAL A 177 -19.60 7.77 15.81
C VAL A 177 -20.46 6.55 15.47
N THR A 178 -21.43 6.22 16.32
CA THR A 178 -22.32 5.08 16.13
C THR A 178 -23.19 5.27 14.89
N TYR A 179 -23.76 6.47 14.69
CA TYR A 179 -24.53 6.81 13.50
C TYR A 179 -23.71 6.66 12.22
N GLN A 180 -22.50 7.23 12.19
CA GLN A 180 -21.63 7.20 11.02
C GLN A 180 -21.19 5.77 10.67
N LEU A 181 -20.81 4.98 11.68
CA LEU A 181 -20.45 3.57 11.47
C LEU A 181 -21.64 2.73 11.03
N LEU A 182 -22.83 2.97 11.60
CA LEU A 182 -24.04 2.25 11.21
C LEU A 182 -24.40 2.56 9.74
N ALA A 183 -24.41 3.85 9.37
CA ALA A 183 -24.64 4.27 7.99
C ALA A 183 -23.63 3.65 7.03
N ARG A 184 -22.33 3.72 7.36
CA ARG A 184 -21.24 3.08 6.59
C ARG A 184 -21.50 1.60 6.33
N ASN A 185 -21.94 0.85 7.33
CA ASN A 185 -22.24 -0.59 7.18
C ASN A 185 -23.50 -0.86 6.34
N PHE A 186 -24.50 0.04 6.35
CA PHE A 186 -25.65 -0.05 5.44
C PHE A 186 -25.28 0.17 3.96
N GLY A 187 -24.14 0.78 3.68
CA GLY A 187 -23.57 0.84 2.33
C GLY A 187 -23.07 -0.52 1.79
N PHE A 188 -23.00 -1.55 2.64
CA PHE A 188 -22.46 -2.88 2.31
C PHE A 188 -21.10 -2.79 1.63
N LYS A 189 -20.89 -3.49 0.51
CA LYS A 189 -19.59 -3.52 -0.19
C LYS A 189 -19.38 -2.33 -1.13
N ILE A 190 -20.42 -1.94 -1.86
CA ILE A 190 -20.31 -0.98 -2.97
C ILE A 190 -20.42 0.45 -2.44
N ASN A 191 -21.37 0.71 -1.55
CA ASN A 191 -21.68 2.06 -1.06
C ASN A 191 -21.11 2.33 0.34
N TYR A 192 -20.14 1.51 0.79
CA TYR A 192 -19.55 1.60 2.13
C TYR A 192 -19.05 3.01 2.44
N ASP A 193 -18.14 3.53 1.61
CA ASP A 193 -17.55 4.85 1.82
C ASP A 193 -18.51 6.00 1.45
N PRO A 194 -19.33 5.92 0.37
CA PRO A 194 -20.36 6.93 0.11
C PRO A 194 -21.35 7.14 1.27
N PHE A 195 -21.84 6.07 1.90
CA PHE A 195 -22.74 6.21 3.05
C PHE A 195 -22.04 6.84 4.26
N PHE A 196 -20.76 6.53 4.46
CA PHE A 196 -19.97 7.17 5.51
C PHE A 196 -19.77 8.66 5.24
N GLN A 197 -19.45 9.03 4.00
CA GLN A 197 -19.32 10.43 3.58
C GLN A 197 -20.63 11.20 3.77
N LEU A 198 -21.75 10.60 3.40
CA LEU A 198 -23.09 11.18 3.62
C LEU A 198 -23.35 11.42 5.11
N ALA A 199 -23.07 10.43 5.96
CA ALA A 199 -23.27 10.56 7.41
C ALA A 199 -22.34 11.59 8.06
N ASN A 200 -21.11 11.76 7.53
CA ASN A 200 -20.21 12.82 7.97
C ASN A 200 -20.73 14.21 7.58
N ALA A 201 -21.29 14.35 6.38
CA ALA A 201 -21.87 15.61 5.90
C ALA A 201 -23.16 15.96 6.68
N VAL A 202 -24.08 15.00 6.81
CA VAL A 202 -25.34 15.17 7.57
C VAL A 202 -25.19 14.63 8.97
N ARG A 203 -24.51 15.40 9.85
CA ARG A 203 -24.29 15.01 11.25
C ARG A 203 -25.59 14.60 11.96
N ARG A 204 -25.53 13.58 12.83
CA ARG A 204 -26.68 13.05 13.58
C ARG A 204 -27.49 14.14 14.29
N LYS A 205 -26.80 15.10 14.89
CA LYS A 205 -27.44 16.24 15.60
C LYS A 205 -28.32 17.10 14.70
N ILE A 206 -28.09 17.12 13.39
CA ILE A 206 -28.95 17.81 12.42
C ILE A 206 -30.25 17.02 12.23
N LEU A 207 -30.15 15.70 12.02
CA LEU A 207 -31.31 14.82 11.85
C LEU A 207 -32.21 14.83 13.10
N LEU A 208 -31.62 14.83 14.29
CA LEU A 208 -32.36 14.88 15.56
C LEU A 208 -33.24 16.13 15.71
N LYS A 209 -32.92 17.24 15.03
CA LYS A 209 -33.73 18.47 15.07
C LYS A 209 -34.99 18.40 14.22
N HIS A 210 -35.15 17.33 13.44
CA HIS A 210 -36.23 17.15 12.46
C HIS A 210 -36.90 15.78 12.58
N THR A 211 -36.76 15.10 13.73
CA THR A 211 -37.33 13.76 13.97
C THR A 211 -38.85 13.68 13.85
N ASP A 212 -39.53 14.82 14.00
CA ASP A 212 -40.96 14.99 13.86
C ASP A 212 -41.41 15.26 12.41
N ASN A 213 -40.47 15.46 11.48
CA ASN A 213 -40.75 15.78 10.08
C ASN A 213 -39.95 14.90 9.12
N LEU A 214 -40.62 13.86 8.62
CA LEU A 214 -40.04 12.91 7.68
C LEU A 214 -39.54 13.58 6.39
N THR A 215 -40.30 14.53 5.83
CA THR A 215 -39.93 15.25 4.61
C THR A 215 -38.62 16.02 4.78
N HIS A 216 -38.37 16.60 5.96
CA HIS A 216 -37.08 17.25 6.25
C HIS A 216 -35.93 16.26 6.28
N ILE A 217 -36.10 15.11 6.94
CA ILE A 217 -35.07 14.06 7.01
C ILE A 217 -34.74 13.54 5.62
N GLU A 218 -35.76 13.20 4.82
CA GLU A 218 -35.60 12.71 3.46
C GLU A 218 -34.92 13.75 2.57
N SER A 219 -35.31 15.03 2.69
CA SER A 219 -34.69 16.11 1.92
C SER A 219 -33.21 16.30 2.26
N LEU A 220 -32.82 16.19 3.54
CA LEU A 220 -31.42 16.26 3.97
C LEU A 220 -30.60 15.10 3.43
N LEU A 221 -31.09 13.86 3.57
CA LEU A 221 -30.36 12.67 3.17
C LEU A 221 -30.28 12.53 1.64
N PHE A 222 -31.39 12.66 0.92
CA PHE A 222 -31.41 12.53 -0.53
C PHE A 222 -30.79 13.73 -1.23
N GLY A 223 -30.95 14.93 -0.67
CA GLY A 223 -30.30 16.13 -1.20
C GLY A 223 -28.80 16.06 -1.07
N GLN A 224 -28.28 15.72 0.11
CA GLN A 224 -26.84 15.60 0.32
C GLN A 224 -26.22 14.43 -0.45
N ALA A 225 -27.00 13.37 -0.73
CA ALA A 225 -26.58 12.26 -1.59
C ALA A 225 -26.61 12.59 -3.10
N GLY A 226 -27.02 13.81 -3.50
CA GLY A 226 -27.12 14.23 -4.90
C GLY A 226 -28.32 13.64 -5.65
N PHE A 227 -29.25 12.98 -4.97
CA PHE A 227 -30.42 12.37 -5.62
C PHE A 227 -31.48 13.38 -6.04
N LEU A 228 -31.41 14.62 -5.53
CA LEU A 228 -32.37 15.69 -5.85
C LEU A 228 -31.94 16.58 -7.03
N ASP A 229 -30.86 16.22 -7.74
CA ASP A 229 -30.38 16.94 -8.92
C ASP A 229 -30.92 16.38 -10.24
N TYR A 230 -31.58 15.22 -10.21
CA TYR A 230 -32.12 14.55 -11.39
C TYR A 230 -33.54 15.02 -11.73
N GLY A 231 -33.85 15.19 -13.02
CA GLY A 231 -35.03 15.92 -13.51
C GLY A 231 -36.41 15.26 -13.39
N ILE A 232 -36.67 14.42 -12.38
CA ILE A 232 -38.00 13.85 -12.16
C ILE A 232 -38.88 14.89 -11.44
N LYS A 233 -40.11 15.11 -11.92
CA LYS A 233 -40.96 16.27 -11.57
C LYS A 233 -42.29 15.90 -10.91
N ASP A 234 -42.32 14.87 -10.06
CA ASP A 234 -43.48 14.69 -9.20
C ASP A 234 -43.48 15.72 -8.05
N GLU A 235 -44.63 15.90 -7.41
CA GLU A 235 -44.80 16.92 -6.36
C GLU A 235 -43.99 16.60 -5.10
N TYR A 236 -43.74 15.32 -4.82
CA TYR A 236 -42.93 14.90 -3.67
C TYR A 236 -41.46 15.29 -3.87
N PHE A 237 -40.88 14.97 -5.04
CA PHE A 237 -39.52 15.35 -5.40
C PHE A 237 -39.32 16.87 -5.34
N LYS A 238 -40.24 17.64 -5.91
CA LYS A 238 -40.18 19.12 -5.85
C LYS A 238 -40.25 19.63 -4.41
N THR A 239 -41.05 18.98 -3.57
CA THR A 239 -41.13 19.31 -2.15
C THR A 239 -39.78 19.08 -1.48
N LEU A 240 -39.18 17.89 -1.65
CA LEU A 240 -37.87 17.59 -1.09
C LEU A 240 -36.79 18.55 -1.58
N GLN A 241 -36.76 18.89 -2.87
CA GLN A 241 -35.77 19.80 -3.44
C GLN A 241 -35.89 21.21 -2.84
N ARG A 242 -37.12 21.70 -2.64
CA ARG A 242 -37.37 22.99 -2.00
C ARG A 242 -36.94 22.98 -0.53
N GLU A 243 -37.33 21.95 0.22
CA GLU A 243 -36.96 21.83 1.63
C GLU A 243 -35.44 21.69 1.79
N TYR A 244 -34.79 20.86 0.96
CA TYR A 244 -33.34 20.68 0.97
C TYR A 244 -32.61 22.00 0.75
N LYS A 245 -33.04 22.82 -0.22
CA LYS A 245 -32.42 24.13 -0.50
C LYS A 245 -32.43 25.06 0.73
N VAL A 246 -33.49 25.01 1.53
CA VAL A 246 -33.59 25.79 2.78
C VAL A 246 -32.71 25.18 3.87
N LEU A 247 -32.75 23.86 4.02
CA LEU A 247 -32.04 23.15 5.08
C LEU A 247 -30.52 23.11 4.86
N SER A 248 -30.05 22.93 3.63
CA SER A 248 -28.63 22.96 3.29
C SER A 248 -28.03 24.34 3.57
N ALA A 249 -28.72 25.41 3.20
CA ALA A 249 -28.34 26.78 3.55
C ALA A 249 -28.34 27.01 5.07
N LYS A 250 -29.36 26.53 5.78
CA LYS A 250 -29.48 26.66 7.25
C LYS A 250 -28.32 26.00 8.00
N TYR A 251 -27.85 24.85 7.53
CA TYR A 251 -26.80 24.08 8.17
C TYR A 251 -25.42 24.21 7.51
N GLN A 252 -25.29 25.07 6.49
CA GLN A 252 -24.06 25.27 5.73
C GLN A 252 -23.50 23.95 5.19
N LEU A 253 -24.38 23.11 4.64
CA LEU A 253 -23.96 21.87 4.03
C LEU A 253 -23.28 22.19 2.69
N GLU A 254 -22.03 21.76 2.56
CA GLU A 254 -21.28 21.87 1.30
C GLU A 254 -21.73 20.76 0.35
N ASN A 255 -21.89 21.09 -0.93
CA ASN A 255 -22.07 20.06 -1.96
C ASN A 255 -20.73 19.32 -2.11
N GLN A 256 -20.76 18.00 -2.04
CA GLN A 256 -19.59 17.14 -2.27
C GLN A 256 -19.22 17.10 -3.76
#